data_AF-A0A379CA23-F1
#
_entry.id   AF-A0A379CA23-F1
#
_cell.length_a   1.000
_cell.length_b   1.000
_cell.length_c   1.000
_cell.angle_alpha   90.00
_cell.angle_beta   90.00
_cell.angle_gamma   90.00
#
_symmetry.space_group_name_H-M   'P 1'
#
loop_
_entity.id
_entity.type
_entity.pdbx_description
1 polymer ?
#
loop_
_entity_poly.entity_id
_entity_poly.type
_entity_poly.pdbx_seq_one_letter_code
_entity_poly.pdbx_strand_id
1 'polypeptide(L)'
;MKYKYYFLLVVFFLTSCCIDSSSCIAVKFWDGYYSRENASKEFDKEEQIFYDNESPNKKLLRKKNEAFCDELTPKLFEQKKKYDKNDVVNMSDIFVYCMRINNTPIYLDLNKNYNWLIESDVKR
;
A
#
# COMPACT_ATOMS: atom_id res chain seq x y z
N MET A 1 2.23 22.43 46.45
CA MET A 1 2.40 23.54 45.47
C MET A 1 3.44 23.24 44.39
N LYS A 2 4.61 22.65 44.69
CA LYS A 2 5.66 22.33 43.69
C LYS A 2 5.17 21.47 42.50
N TYR A 3 4.33 20.48 42.76
CA TYR A 3 3.79 19.56 41.73
C TYR A 3 2.94 20.25 40.65
N LYS A 4 2.22 21.32 41.02
CA LYS A 4 1.42 22.12 40.07
C LYS A 4 2.31 22.85 39.05
N TYR A 5 3.48 23.32 39.49
CA TYR A 5 4.44 24.00 38.62
C TYR A 5 5.08 23.04 37.62
N TYR A 6 5.43 21.83 38.06
CA TYR A 6 5.93 20.78 37.17
C TYR A 6 4.89 20.35 36.15
N PHE A 7 3.63 20.20 36.56
CA PHE A 7 2.52 19.88 35.64
C PHE A 7 2.34 20.97 34.58
N LEU A 8 2.34 22.24 34.97
CA LEU A 8 2.26 23.37 34.04
C LEU A 8 3.44 23.42 33.06
N LEU A 9 4.66 23.16 33.52
CA LEU A 9 5.86 23.09 32.68
C LEU A 9 5.77 21.97 31.63
N VAL A 10 5.27 20.80 32.01
CA VAL A 10 5.08 19.67 31.08
C VAL A 10 4.04 20.02 30.01
N VAL A 11 2.93 20.63 30.39
CA VAL A 11 1.89 21.05 29.44
C VAL A 11 2.41 22.10 28.47
N PHE A 12 3.16 23.10 28.95
CA PHE A 12 3.79 24.12 28.09
C PHE A 12 4.83 23.52 27.13
N PHE A 13 5.63 22.55 27.58
CA PHE A 13 6.61 21.91 26.70
C PHE A 13 5.93 21.13 25.56
N LEU A 14 4.85 20.42 25.86
CA LEU A 14 4.11 19.61 24.87
C LEU A 14 3.38 20.46 23.82
N THR A 15 3.04 21.71 24.13
CA THR A 15 2.33 22.64 23.22
C THR A 15 3.24 23.68 22.56
N SER A 16 4.46 23.90 23.07
CA SER A 16 5.37 24.93 22.58
C SER A 16 6.05 24.64 21.23
N CYS A 17 6.02 23.40 20.74
CA CYS A 17 6.66 22.99 19.49
C CYS A 17 5.68 22.98 18.28
N CYS A 18 4.61 23.76 18.37
CA CYS A 18 3.49 23.71 17.43
C CYS A 18 3.47 25.02 16.62
N ILE A 19 4.16 25.01 15.46
CA ILE A 19 4.10 26.10 14.46
C ILE A 19 2.81 25.94 13.63
N ASP A 20 2.36 24.70 13.41
CA ASP A 20 1.08 24.34 12.80
C ASP A 20 0.44 23.16 13.55
N SER A 21 -0.89 23.01 13.41
CA SER A 21 -1.65 21.95 14.08
C SER A 21 -1.17 20.55 13.74
N SER A 22 -0.63 20.34 12.53
CA SER A 22 -0.09 19.05 12.05
C SER A 22 1.33 18.74 12.55
N SER A 23 2.09 19.75 13.01
CA SER A 23 3.46 19.57 13.49
C SER A 23 3.52 19.27 15.00
N CYS A 24 2.41 19.45 15.70
CA CYS A 24 2.33 19.36 17.14
C CYS A 24 2.46 17.91 17.63
N ILE A 25 3.39 17.65 18.57
CA ILE A 25 3.66 16.30 19.09
C ILE A 25 2.39 15.68 19.71
N ALA A 26 1.60 16.49 20.42
CA ALA A 26 0.34 16.05 21.01
C ALA A 26 -0.69 15.61 19.94
N VAL A 27 -0.77 16.33 18.82
CA VAL A 27 -1.67 16.02 17.70
C VAL A 27 -1.18 14.77 16.97
N LYS A 28 0.12 14.66 16.67
CA LYS A 28 0.71 13.44 16.09
C LYS A 28 0.48 12.21 16.96
N PHE A 29 0.61 12.35 18.27
CA PHE A 29 0.34 11.26 19.20
C PHE A 29 -1.14 10.85 19.16
N TRP A 30 -2.06 11.81 19.23
CA TRP A 30 -3.50 11.54 19.20
C TRP A 30 -3.97 10.94 17.87
N ASP A 31 -3.44 11.43 16.75
CA ASP A 31 -3.76 10.94 15.40
C ASP A 31 -3.09 9.59 15.06
N GLY A 32 -2.38 9.00 16.03
CA GLY A 32 -1.67 7.73 15.86
C GLY A 32 -0.55 7.79 14.82
N TYR A 33 -0.03 8.99 14.53
CA TYR A 33 0.99 9.24 13.50
C TYR A 33 2.20 8.31 13.66
N TYR A 34 2.73 8.19 14.87
CA TYR A 34 3.90 7.35 15.15
C TYR A 34 3.64 5.86 14.94
N SER A 35 2.44 5.38 15.30
CA SER A 35 2.05 3.99 15.06
C SER A 35 1.94 3.71 13.57
N ARG A 36 1.34 4.63 12.80
CA ARG A 36 1.24 4.54 11.33
C ARG A 36 2.61 4.61 10.66
N GLU A 37 3.48 5.51 11.10
CA GLU A 37 4.83 5.66 10.58
C GLU A 37 5.67 4.40 10.83
N ASN A 38 5.60 3.84 12.04
CA ASN A 38 6.32 2.61 12.35
C ASN A 38 5.81 1.42 11.53
N ALA A 39 4.48 1.27 11.40
CA ALA A 39 3.88 0.22 10.57
C ALA A 39 4.26 0.37 9.09
N SER A 40 4.27 1.60 8.57
CA SER A 40 4.73 1.88 7.19
C SER A 40 6.20 1.49 7.01
N LYS A 41 7.09 1.87 7.95
CA LYS A 41 8.51 1.51 7.89
C LYS A 41 8.74 0.00 7.98
N GLU A 42 7.93 -0.71 8.74
CA GLU A 42 8.00 -2.16 8.84
C GLU A 42 7.55 -2.83 7.53
N PHE A 43 6.44 -2.34 6.96
CA PHE A 43 5.95 -2.76 5.65
C PHE A 43 6.99 -2.55 4.54
N ASP A 44 7.59 -1.35 4.46
CA ASP A 44 8.61 -1.03 3.45
C ASP A 44 9.84 -1.95 3.57
N LYS A 45 10.24 -2.30 4.80
CA LYS A 45 11.34 -3.23 5.04
C LYS A 45 11.01 -4.63 4.57
N GLU A 46 9.82 -5.14 4.89
CA GLU A 46 9.40 -6.47 4.47
C GLU A 46 9.24 -6.56 2.96
N GLU A 47 8.68 -5.53 2.33
CA GLU A 47 8.58 -5.42 0.88
C GLU A 47 9.97 -5.44 0.22
N GLN A 48 10.91 -4.66 0.76
CA GLN A 48 12.28 -4.63 0.26
C GLN A 48 12.93 -6.01 0.36
N ILE A 49 12.81 -6.69 1.51
CA ILE A 49 13.36 -8.04 1.72
C ILE A 49 12.74 -9.03 0.72
N PHE A 50 11.43 -8.94 0.48
CA PHE A 50 10.74 -9.80 -0.48
C PHE A 50 11.33 -9.67 -1.89
N TYR A 51 11.50 -8.46 -2.40
CA TYR A 51 12.06 -8.24 -3.75
C TYR A 51 13.57 -8.47 -3.81
N ASP A 52 14.32 -8.16 -2.76
CA ASP A 52 15.77 -8.35 -2.74
C ASP A 52 16.13 -9.84 -2.82
N ASN A 53 15.34 -10.71 -2.19
CA ASN A 53 15.49 -12.16 -2.22
C ASN A 53 15.11 -12.82 -3.56
N GLU A 54 14.56 -12.08 -4.54
CA GLU A 54 14.25 -12.64 -5.85
C GLU A 54 15.51 -12.95 -6.67
N SER A 55 15.50 -14.07 -7.41
CA SER A 55 16.58 -14.40 -8.34
C SER A 55 16.69 -13.37 -9.47
N PRO A 56 17.88 -13.17 -10.08
CA PRO A 56 18.05 -12.24 -11.19
C PRO A 56 17.09 -12.51 -12.36
N ASN A 57 16.85 -13.79 -12.66
CA ASN A 57 15.90 -14.20 -13.69
C ASN A 57 14.46 -13.80 -13.36
N LYS A 58 14.05 -13.94 -12.08
CA LYS A 58 12.73 -13.52 -11.61
C LYS A 58 12.56 -12.01 -11.63
N LYS A 59 13.60 -11.24 -11.26
CA LYS A 59 13.60 -9.77 -11.37
C LYS A 59 13.43 -9.31 -12.82
N LEU A 60 14.09 -9.97 -13.78
CA LEU A 60 13.91 -9.66 -15.20
C LEU A 60 12.51 -10.02 -15.70
N LEU A 61 11.99 -11.17 -15.27
CA LEU A 61 10.62 -11.59 -15.59
C LEU A 61 9.60 -10.58 -15.03
N ARG A 62 9.76 -10.14 -13.78
CA ARG A 62 8.92 -9.13 -13.12
C ARG A 62 8.84 -7.86 -13.94
N LYS A 63 9.97 -7.28 -14.34
CA LYS A 63 9.99 -6.06 -15.18
C LYS A 63 9.22 -6.23 -16.50
N LYS A 64 9.35 -7.40 -17.13
CA LYS A 64 8.61 -7.71 -18.37
C LYS A 64 7.12 -7.88 -18.13
N ASN A 65 6.73 -8.45 -17.00
CA ASN A 65 5.34 -8.68 -16.64
C ASN A 65 4.69 -7.37 -16.20
N GLU A 66 5.38 -6.55 -15.42
CA GLU A 66 4.95 -5.22 -14.98
C GLU A 66 4.59 -4.35 -16.17
N ALA A 67 5.49 -4.21 -17.14
CA ALA A 67 5.23 -3.44 -18.36
C ALA A 67 4.01 -3.97 -19.15
N PHE A 68 3.82 -5.28 -19.20
CA PHE A 68 2.68 -5.88 -19.90
C PHE A 68 1.37 -5.72 -19.14
N CYS A 69 1.38 -5.95 -17.83
CA CYS A 69 0.22 -5.79 -16.97
C CYS A 69 -0.19 -4.30 -16.90
N ASP A 70 0.75 -3.36 -16.88
CA ASP A 70 0.47 -1.92 -16.96
C ASP A 70 -0.20 -1.52 -18.27
N GLU A 71 0.21 -2.12 -19.39
CA GLU A 71 -0.42 -1.85 -20.69
C GLU A 71 -1.81 -2.49 -20.80
N LEU A 72 -1.98 -3.68 -20.23
CA LEU A 72 -3.21 -4.46 -20.30
C LEU A 72 -4.30 -3.93 -19.37
N THR A 73 -3.94 -3.55 -18.14
CA THR A 73 -4.87 -3.21 -17.06
C THR A 73 -5.86 -2.10 -17.46
N PRO A 74 -5.45 -0.97 -18.06
CA PRO A 74 -6.39 0.08 -18.51
C PRO A 74 -7.39 -0.43 -19.55
N LYS A 75 -6.91 -1.24 -20.51
CA LYS A 75 -7.76 -1.78 -21.58
C LYS A 75 -8.80 -2.74 -21.01
N LEU A 76 -8.37 -3.63 -20.12
CA LEU A 76 -9.26 -4.60 -19.50
C LEU A 76 -10.23 -3.93 -18.51
N PHE A 77 -9.77 -2.92 -17.79
CA PHE A 77 -10.61 -2.11 -16.91
C PHE A 77 -11.77 -1.47 -17.67
N GLU A 78 -11.51 -0.79 -18.78
CA GLU A 78 -12.56 -0.17 -19.59
C GLU A 78 -13.55 -1.19 -20.19
N GLN A 79 -13.07 -2.40 -20.53
CA GLN A 79 -13.92 -3.49 -21.00
C GLN A 79 -14.82 -4.03 -19.88
N LYS A 80 -14.24 -4.24 -18.68
CA LYS A 80 -14.92 -4.89 -17.54
C LYS A 80 -15.76 -3.92 -16.70
N LYS A 81 -15.50 -2.61 -16.77
CA LYS A 81 -16.30 -1.56 -16.10
C LYS A 81 -17.78 -1.59 -16.44
N LYS A 82 -18.15 -2.17 -17.59
CA LYS A 82 -19.54 -2.32 -18.03
C LYS A 82 -20.26 -3.52 -17.41
N TYR A 83 -19.55 -4.40 -16.73
CA TYR A 83 -20.11 -5.66 -16.24
C TYR A 83 -20.87 -5.55 -14.93
N ASP A 84 -20.98 -4.35 -14.32
CA ASP A 84 -21.55 -4.29 -12.98
C ASP A 84 -22.68 -3.34 -12.61
N LYS A 85 -23.61 -3.97 -11.88
CA LYS A 85 -24.61 -3.37 -11.01
C LYS A 85 -24.24 -3.52 -9.51
N ASN A 86 -23.27 -4.37 -9.12
CA ASN A 86 -22.91 -4.75 -7.73
C ASN A 86 -21.38 -4.91 -7.44
N ASP A 87 -20.61 -5.53 -8.32
CA ASP A 87 -19.13 -5.62 -8.44
C ASP A 87 -18.38 -4.30 -8.69
N VAL A 88 -17.62 -3.78 -7.72
CA VAL A 88 -16.71 -2.66 -8.00
C VAL A 88 -15.44 -3.21 -8.65
N VAL A 89 -15.33 -3.07 -9.97
CA VAL A 89 -14.09 -3.37 -10.70
C VAL A 89 -13.03 -2.34 -10.30
N ASN A 90 -11.88 -2.79 -9.79
CA ASN A 90 -10.72 -1.94 -9.50
C ASN A 90 -9.56 -2.24 -10.45
N MET A 91 -8.88 -1.20 -10.93
CA MET A 91 -7.67 -1.39 -11.74
C MET A 91 -6.56 -2.12 -10.99
N SER A 92 -6.37 -1.80 -9.70
CA SER A 92 -5.34 -2.45 -8.88
C SER A 92 -5.53 -3.96 -8.84
N ASP A 93 -6.77 -4.42 -8.67
CA ASP A 93 -7.12 -5.84 -8.57
C ASP A 93 -6.79 -6.59 -9.88
N ILE A 94 -7.00 -5.96 -11.04
CA ILE A 94 -6.60 -6.50 -12.34
C ILE A 94 -5.08 -6.64 -12.45
N PHE A 95 -4.34 -5.60 -12.07
CA PHE A 95 -2.89 -5.59 -12.12
C PHE A 95 -2.28 -6.67 -11.20
N VAL A 96 -2.74 -6.74 -9.94
CA VAL A 96 -2.30 -7.76 -8.96
C VAL A 96 -2.55 -9.16 -9.51
N TYR A 97 -3.74 -9.41 -10.03
CA TYR A 97 -4.10 -10.70 -10.61
C TYR A 97 -3.23 -11.05 -11.82
N CYS A 98 -2.98 -10.08 -12.72
CA CYS A 98 -2.08 -10.25 -13.87
C CYS A 98 -0.66 -10.64 -13.44
N MET A 99 -0.11 -9.94 -12.44
CA MET A 99 1.22 -10.23 -11.90
C MET A 99 1.29 -11.63 -11.26
N ARG A 100 0.23 -12.06 -10.55
CA ARG A 100 0.11 -13.40 -9.96
C ARG A 100 0.08 -14.49 -11.04
N ILE A 101 -0.81 -14.38 -12.02
CA ILE A 101 -0.96 -15.38 -13.09
C ILE A 101 0.31 -15.52 -13.93
N ASN A 102 1.07 -14.43 -14.10
CA ASN A 102 2.35 -14.45 -14.81
C ASN A 102 3.56 -14.82 -13.92
N ASN A 103 3.33 -15.44 -12.75
CA ASN A 103 4.35 -15.95 -11.81
C ASN A 103 5.25 -14.91 -11.14
N THR A 104 4.80 -13.66 -11.06
CA THR A 104 5.52 -12.56 -10.40
C THR A 104 4.61 -11.83 -9.41
N PRO A 105 4.08 -12.51 -8.38
CA PRO A 105 3.14 -11.90 -7.43
C PRO A 105 3.77 -10.70 -6.74
N ILE A 106 2.96 -9.70 -6.40
CA ILE A 106 3.41 -8.54 -5.62
C ILE A 106 3.56 -8.91 -4.13
N TYR A 107 4.29 -8.09 -3.37
CA TYR A 107 4.31 -8.22 -1.92
C TYR A 107 2.88 -8.08 -1.36
N LEU A 108 2.52 -8.96 -0.42
CA LEU A 108 1.16 -9.09 0.14
C LEU A 108 0.04 -9.31 -0.90
N ASP A 109 0.33 -10.19 -1.86
CA ASP A 109 -0.67 -10.67 -2.80
C ASP A 109 -1.79 -11.47 -2.09
N LEU A 110 -2.90 -10.80 -1.80
CA LEU A 110 -4.10 -11.44 -1.24
C LEU A 110 -4.79 -12.25 -2.32
N ASN A 111 -4.93 -13.57 -2.11
CA ASN A 111 -5.62 -14.48 -3.04
C ASN A 111 -7.14 -14.24 -3.08
N LYS A 112 -7.53 -13.08 -3.62
CA LYS A 112 -8.90 -12.73 -3.97
C LYS A 112 -9.28 -13.47 -5.25
N ASN A 113 -10.46 -14.07 -5.23
CA ASN A 113 -11.11 -14.65 -6.40
C ASN A 113 -12.14 -13.65 -6.94
N TYR A 114 -12.12 -13.46 -8.25
CA TYR A 114 -13.07 -12.60 -8.95
C TYR A 114 -13.88 -13.46 -9.91
N ASN A 115 -15.20 -13.27 -9.93
CA ASN A 115 -16.06 -13.98 -10.88
C ASN A 115 -15.95 -13.40 -12.30
N TRP A 116 -15.49 -12.14 -12.43
CA TRP A 116 -15.45 -11.39 -13.68
C TRP A 116 -14.05 -11.33 -14.34
N LEU A 117 -13.01 -11.80 -13.65
CA LEU A 117 -11.62 -11.82 -14.10
C LEU A 117 -11.10 -13.26 -14.15
N ILE A 118 -10.75 -13.72 -15.35
CA ILE A 118 -10.28 -15.09 -15.58
C ILE A 118 -8.83 -15.10 -16.06
N GLU A 119 -8.13 -16.23 -15.90
CA GLU A 119 -6.71 -16.34 -16.25
C GLU A 119 -6.42 -15.97 -17.71
N SER A 120 -7.30 -16.35 -18.65
CA SER A 120 -7.14 -16.05 -20.07
C SER A 120 -7.18 -14.56 -20.39
N ASP A 121 -7.75 -13.74 -19.50
CA ASP A 121 -7.81 -12.29 -19.70
C ASP A 121 -6.45 -11.63 -19.47
N VAL A 122 -5.57 -12.24 -18.67
CA VAL A 122 -4.31 -11.63 -18.18
C VAL A 122 -3.05 -12.45 -18.44
N LYS A 123 -3.20 -13.69 -18.89
CA LYS A 123 -2.07 -14.56 -19.18
C LYS A 123 -1.43 -14.16 -20.51
N ARG A 124 -0.10 -14.02 -20.52
CA ARG A 124 0.69 -13.83 -21.73
C ARG A 124 0.78 -15.10 -22.57
#